data_AF-L7W7M1-F1
#
_entry.id   AF-L7W7M1-F1
#
_cell.length_a   1.000
_cell.length_b   1.000
_cell.length_c   1.000
_cell.angle_alpha   90.00
_cell.angle_beta   90.00
_cell.angle_gamma   90.00
#
_symmetry.space_group_name_H-M   'P 1'
#
loop_
_entity.id
_entity.type
_entity.pdbx_description
1 polymer ?
#
loop_
_entity_poly.entity_id
_entity_poly.type
_entity_poly.pdbx_seq_one_letter_code
_entity_poly.pdbx_strand_id
1 'polypeptide(L)'
;MQNLESLFKFSYLILLMLNFFGISASVFFGAKSFKPIWIYLLVGIICEAFTELLVRDLITINGQVTNAPFAHLYIWTQFIVFSYFYYSEQMSSKMKKRFILIFSTFFILASSPYIFLESNLMTHDPYISLITMPCVLIFSLIYFVQLLDLKNGYPFISIGIFIVTGSSLIHMSTGAFYEDVDIDIIYLRNTINMLPLIIMQLLFMYEAYLFFSERKQKLTI
;
A
#
# COMPACT_ATOMS: atom_id res chain seq x y z
N MET A 1 -4.52 18.39 19.80
CA MET A 1 -4.02 17.38 18.84
C MET A 1 -5.13 16.82 17.94
N GLN A 2 -6.35 16.59 18.43
CA GLN A 2 -7.49 16.08 17.61
C GLN A 2 -7.76 16.84 16.30
N ASN A 3 -7.69 18.19 16.29
CA ASN A 3 -7.89 18.96 15.05
C ASN A 3 -6.82 18.68 13.98
N LEU A 4 -5.59 18.36 14.38
CA LEU A 4 -4.50 18.06 13.47
C LEU A 4 -4.67 16.67 12.86
N GLU A 5 -4.98 15.67 13.68
CA GLU A 5 -5.25 14.30 13.22
C GLU A 5 -6.44 14.26 12.25
N SER A 6 -7.53 14.95 12.59
CA SER A 6 -8.69 15.08 11.71
C SER A 6 -8.33 15.75 10.37
N LEU A 7 -7.47 16.76 10.38
CA LEU A 7 -7.01 17.43 9.15
C LEU A 7 -6.18 16.48 8.29
N PHE A 8 -5.25 15.72 8.88
CA PHE A 8 -4.42 14.74 8.17
C PHE A 8 -5.27 13.61 7.58
N LYS A 9 -6.20 13.06 8.35
CA LYS A 9 -7.13 12.02 7.89
C LYS A 9 -8.00 12.52 6.74
N PHE A 10 -8.58 13.71 6.86
CA PHE A 10 -9.40 14.31 5.80
C PHE A 10 -8.59 14.59 4.54
N SER A 11 -7.37 15.11 4.67
CA SER A 11 -6.46 15.36 3.55
C SER A 11 -6.09 14.06 2.82
N TYR A 12 -5.79 13.00 3.58
CA TYR A 12 -5.53 11.68 3.02
C TYR A 12 -6.74 11.14 2.24
N LEU A 13 -7.96 11.23 2.79
CA LEU A 13 -9.17 10.74 2.11
C LEU A 13 -9.45 11.50 0.80
N ILE A 14 -9.26 12.82 0.79
CA ILE A 14 -9.38 13.61 -0.44
C ILE A 14 -8.36 13.14 -1.48
N LEU A 15 -7.09 12.99 -1.09
CA LEU A 15 -6.04 12.55 -1.99
C LEU A 15 -6.27 11.13 -2.51
N LEU A 16 -6.78 10.23 -1.67
CA LEU A 16 -7.14 8.87 -2.05
C LEU A 16 -8.22 8.88 -3.14
N MET A 17 -9.28 9.68 -2.97
CA MET A 17 -10.36 9.83 -3.95
C MET A 17 -9.87 10.47 -5.25
N LEU A 18 -9.06 11.52 -5.17
CA LEU A 18 -8.48 12.18 -6.35
C LEU A 18 -7.58 11.22 -7.13
N ASN A 19 -6.72 10.47 -6.45
CA ASN A 19 -5.89 9.45 -7.08
C ASN A 19 -6.72 8.35 -7.72
N PHE A 20 -7.78 7.88 -7.06
CA PHE A 20 -8.65 6.88 -7.63
C PHE A 20 -9.20 7.35 -8.99
N PHE A 21 -9.73 8.57 -9.08
CA PHE A 21 -10.23 9.11 -10.35
C PHE A 21 -9.11 9.34 -11.38
N GLY A 22 -7.99 9.94 -10.97
CA GLY A 22 -6.86 10.20 -11.87
C GLY A 22 -6.26 8.94 -12.47
N ILE A 23 -6.01 7.93 -11.64
CA ILE A 23 -5.50 6.63 -12.05
C ILE A 23 -6.54 5.85 -12.86
N SER A 24 -7.84 5.93 -12.49
CA SER A 24 -8.92 5.33 -13.30
C SER A 24 -8.94 5.89 -14.71
N ALA A 25 -8.83 7.21 -14.85
CA ALA A 25 -8.73 7.85 -16.16
C ALA A 25 -7.48 7.35 -16.91
N SER A 26 -6.31 7.31 -16.29
CA SER A 26 -5.09 6.82 -16.94
C SER A 26 -5.24 5.38 -17.45
N VAL A 27 -5.85 4.50 -16.65
CA VAL A 27 -6.13 3.10 -17.05
C VAL A 27 -7.11 3.05 -18.22
N PHE A 28 -8.17 3.85 -18.20
CA PHE A 28 -9.16 3.95 -19.29
C PHE A 28 -8.51 4.42 -20.59
N PHE A 29 -7.59 5.39 -20.51
CA PHE A 29 -6.81 5.89 -21.65
C PHE A 29 -5.60 5.02 -22.04
N GLY A 30 -5.46 3.83 -21.45
CA GLY A 30 -4.53 2.79 -21.92
C GLY A 30 -3.29 2.54 -21.07
N ALA A 31 -3.13 3.20 -19.91
CA ALA A 31 -2.02 2.94 -18.98
C ALA A 31 -2.19 1.60 -18.25
N LYS A 32 -1.89 0.48 -18.93
CA LYS A 32 -2.07 -0.88 -18.37
C LYS A 32 -1.24 -1.12 -17.09
N SER A 33 -0.05 -0.53 -16.98
CA SER A 33 0.82 -0.63 -15.80
C SER A 33 0.23 0.04 -14.55
N PHE A 34 -0.80 0.88 -14.69
CA PHE A 34 -1.47 1.50 -13.54
C PHE A 34 -2.61 0.66 -12.98
N LYS A 35 -3.05 -0.39 -13.68
CA LYS A 35 -4.11 -1.30 -13.19
C LYS A 35 -3.86 -1.84 -11.78
N PRO A 36 -2.63 -2.24 -11.40
CA PRO A 36 -2.38 -2.66 -10.03
C PRO A 36 -2.66 -1.50 -9.06
N ILE A 37 -2.08 -0.33 -9.29
CA ILE A 37 -2.29 0.84 -8.44
C ILE A 37 -3.78 1.21 -8.33
N TRP A 38 -4.52 1.10 -9.42
CA TRP A 38 -5.97 1.28 -9.42
C TRP A 38 -6.70 0.31 -8.49
N ILE A 39 -6.38 -0.98 -8.52
CA ILE A 39 -6.96 -2.00 -7.61
C ILE A 39 -6.62 -1.66 -6.15
N TYR A 40 -5.37 -1.28 -5.89
CA TYR A 40 -4.94 -0.87 -4.56
C TYR A 40 -5.76 0.32 -4.03
N LEU A 41 -5.98 1.36 -4.85
CA LEU A 41 -6.78 2.53 -4.48
C LEU A 41 -8.25 2.17 -4.27
N LEU A 42 -8.82 1.32 -5.13
CA LEU A 42 -10.21 0.86 -4.99
C LEU A 42 -10.43 0.12 -3.67
N VAL A 43 -9.55 -0.84 -3.34
CA VAL A 43 -9.64 -1.58 -2.08
C VAL A 43 -9.39 -0.66 -0.89
N GLY A 44 -8.46 0.30 -1.00
CA GLY A 44 -8.26 1.34 0.01
C GLY A 44 -9.55 2.10 0.33
N ILE A 45 -10.26 2.59 -0.70
CA ILE A 45 -11.54 3.30 -0.52
C ILE A 45 -12.59 2.39 0.15
N ILE A 46 -12.68 1.14 -0.29
CA ILE A 46 -13.60 0.16 0.29
C ILE A 46 -13.29 -0.03 1.78
N CYS A 47 -12.03 -0.31 2.13
CA CYS A 47 -11.62 -0.52 3.52
C CYS A 47 -11.87 0.70 4.40
N GLU A 48 -11.60 1.91 3.92
CA GLU A 48 -11.91 3.16 4.65
C GLU A 48 -13.42 3.32 4.86
N ALA A 49 -14.23 3.11 3.82
CA ALA A 49 -15.68 3.23 3.91
C ALA A 49 -16.26 2.23 4.92
N PHE A 50 -15.85 0.97 4.89
CA PHE A 50 -16.31 -0.03 5.84
C PHE A 50 -15.78 0.21 7.26
N THR A 51 -14.56 0.73 7.41
CA THR A 51 -14.03 1.13 8.73
C THR A 51 -14.85 2.27 9.33
N GLU A 52 -15.25 3.26 8.55
CA GLU A 52 -16.14 4.34 9.01
C GLU A 52 -17.53 3.83 9.41
N LEU A 53 -18.09 2.86 8.68
CA LEU A 53 -19.36 2.23 9.08
C LEU A 53 -19.25 1.48 10.41
N LEU A 54 -18.13 0.80 10.65
CA LEU A 54 -17.84 0.13 11.92
C LEU A 54 -17.67 1.13 13.07
N VAL A 55 -16.88 2.19 12.88
CA VAL A 55 -16.63 3.21 13.92
C VAL A 55 -17.90 3.95 14.33
N ARG A 56 -18.89 4.03 13.43
CA ARG A 56 -20.22 4.59 13.71
C ARG A 56 -21.23 3.58 14.23
N ASP A 57 -20.79 2.37 14.56
CA ASP A 57 -21.62 1.24 15.03
C ASP A 57 -22.79 0.89 14.07
N LEU A 58 -22.64 1.15 12.76
CA LEU A 58 -23.68 0.89 11.76
C LEU A 58 -23.66 -0.56 11.25
N ILE A 59 -22.52 -1.24 11.38
CA ILE A 59 -22.33 -2.63 11.01
C ILE A 59 -21.49 -3.34 12.07
N THR A 60 -21.62 -4.66 12.18
CA THR A 60 -20.75 -5.52 12.99
C THR A 60 -20.31 -6.72 12.18
N ILE A 61 -19.15 -7.30 12.52
CA ILE A 61 -18.64 -8.53 11.90
C ILE A 61 -18.68 -9.62 12.96
N ASN A 62 -19.46 -10.68 12.71
CA ASN A 62 -19.68 -11.77 13.67
C ASN A 62 -20.07 -11.26 15.09
N GLY A 63 -20.86 -10.19 15.15
CA GLY A 63 -21.32 -9.57 16.40
C GLY A 63 -20.28 -8.69 17.11
N GLN A 64 -19.12 -8.43 16.51
CA GLN A 64 -18.06 -7.57 17.05
C GLN A 64 -17.84 -6.31 16.20
N VAL A 65 -17.55 -5.19 16.86
CA VAL A 65 -17.09 -3.95 16.21
C VAL A 65 -15.57 -4.07 16.03
N THR A 66 -15.14 -4.62 14.90
CA THR A 66 -13.72 -4.83 14.57
C THR A 66 -13.47 -4.57 13.10
N ASN A 67 -12.36 -3.89 12.77
CA ASN A 67 -11.91 -3.67 11.40
C ASN A 67 -10.78 -4.63 10.98
N ALA A 68 -10.43 -5.63 11.81
CA ALA A 68 -9.36 -6.58 11.52
C ALA A 68 -9.49 -7.27 10.13
N PRO A 69 -10.67 -7.76 9.71
CA PRO A 69 -10.82 -8.35 8.38
C PRO A 69 -10.50 -7.40 7.23
N PHE A 70 -10.87 -6.11 7.35
CA PHE A 70 -10.58 -5.09 6.34
C PHE A 70 -9.10 -4.70 6.34
N ALA A 71 -8.46 -4.69 7.50
CA ALA A 71 -7.01 -4.51 7.61
C ALA A 71 -6.26 -5.66 6.91
N HIS A 72 -6.66 -6.92 7.14
CA HIS A 72 -6.11 -8.09 6.47
C HIS A 72 -6.30 -8.02 4.95
N LEU A 73 -7.52 -7.71 4.49
CA LEU A 73 -7.83 -7.52 3.08
C LEU A 73 -6.92 -6.47 2.42
N TYR A 74 -6.72 -5.34 3.11
CA TYR A 74 -5.88 -4.26 2.63
C TYR A 74 -4.41 -4.67 2.52
N ILE A 75 -3.85 -5.32 3.55
CA ILE A 75 -2.46 -5.81 3.55
C ILE A 75 -2.23 -6.85 2.45
N TRP A 76 -3.14 -7.81 2.29
CA TRP A 76 -3.07 -8.82 1.24
C TRP A 76 -3.16 -8.20 -0.15
N THR A 77 -4.07 -7.24 -0.34
CA THR A 77 -4.18 -6.51 -1.60
C THR A 77 -2.88 -5.76 -1.88
N GLN A 78 -2.35 -5.02 -0.91
CA GLN A 78 -1.08 -4.31 -1.03
C GLN A 78 0.04 -5.25 -1.48
N PHE A 79 0.17 -6.41 -0.81
CA PHE A 79 1.18 -7.42 -1.14
C PHE A 79 1.05 -7.94 -2.57
N ILE A 80 -0.15 -8.42 -2.94
CA ILE A 80 -0.39 -9.06 -4.24
C ILE A 80 -0.24 -8.04 -5.37
N VAL A 81 -0.86 -6.87 -5.20
CA VAL A 81 -0.97 -5.85 -6.24
C VAL A 81 0.37 -5.17 -6.50
N PHE A 82 1.11 -4.79 -5.45
CA PHE A 82 2.43 -4.18 -5.64
C PHE A 82 3.46 -5.21 -6.12
N SER A 83 3.39 -6.46 -5.66
CA SER A 83 4.22 -7.53 -6.23
C SER A 83 3.90 -7.73 -7.72
N TYR A 84 2.63 -7.74 -8.11
CA TYR A 84 2.24 -7.88 -9.50
C TYR A 84 2.69 -6.69 -10.37
N PHE A 85 2.62 -5.46 -9.85
CA PHE A 85 3.18 -4.27 -10.50
C PHE A 85 4.67 -4.45 -10.81
N TYR A 86 5.47 -4.81 -9.81
CA TYR A 86 6.91 -5.01 -10.04
C TYR A 86 7.20 -6.20 -10.97
N TYR A 87 6.39 -7.26 -10.92
CA TYR A 87 6.47 -8.40 -11.83
C TYR A 87 6.17 -7.99 -13.28
N SER A 88 5.12 -7.20 -13.52
CA SER A 88 4.71 -6.81 -14.88
C SER A 88 5.75 -5.94 -15.56
N GLU A 89 6.48 -5.13 -14.80
CA GLU A 89 7.53 -4.25 -15.30
C GLU A 89 8.89 -4.96 -15.48
N GLN A 90 9.03 -6.24 -15.11
CA GLN A 90 10.25 -7.00 -15.38
C GLN A 90 10.44 -7.24 -16.88
N MET A 91 11.61 -6.88 -17.42
CA MET A 91 11.93 -7.12 -18.83
C MET A 91 12.44 -8.55 -19.10
N SER A 92 13.23 -9.12 -18.18
CA SER A 92 13.87 -10.41 -18.43
C SER A 92 13.06 -11.61 -17.91
N SER A 93 12.96 -12.66 -18.73
CA SER A 93 12.28 -13.92 -18.36
C SER A 93 12.92 -14.60 -17.14
N LYS A 94 14.26 -14.51 -17.00
CA LYS A 94 14.98 -15.04 -15.84
C LYS A 94 14.57 -14.33 -14.54
N MET A 95 14.46 -12.99 -14.55
CA MET A 95 13.99 -12.24 -13.38
C MET A 95 12.54 -12.51 -13.07
N LYS A 96 11.65 -12.63 -14.08
CA LYS A 96 10.26 -13.03 -13.87
C LYS A 96 10.13 -14.36 -13.13
N LYS A 97 10.93 -15.37 -13.49
CA LYS A 97 10.94 -16.66 -12.78
C LYS A 97 11.40 -16.54 -11.32
N ARG A 98 12.48 -15.80 -11.08
CA ARG A 98 12.97 -15.53 -9.72
C ARG A 98 11.93 -14.77 -8.89
N PHE A 99 11.25 -13.82 -9.49
CA PHE A 99 10.19 -13.04 -8.88
C PHE A 99 9.04 -13.94 -8.41
N ILE A 100 8.54 -14.82 -9.30
CA ILE A 100 7.48 -15.78 -8.96
C ILE A 100 7.91 -16.69 -7.81
N LEU A 101 9.16 -17.18 -7.82
CA LEU A 101 9.68 -18.01 -6.74
C LEU A 101 9.67 -17.28 -5.39
N ILE A 102 10.23 -16.07 -5.34
CA ILE A 102 10.26 -15.25 -4.13
C ILE A 102 8.84 -14.95 -3.65
N PHE A 103 7.97 -14.49 -4.55
CA PHE A 103 6.58 -14.20 -4.25
C PHE A 103 5.87 -15.42 -3.66
N SER A 104 6.03 -16.60 -4.27
CA SER A 104 5.38 -17.84 -3.82
C SER A 104 5.84 -18.25 -2.42
N THR A 105 7.14 -18.15 -2.13
CA THR A 105 7.67 -18.43 -0.78
C THR A 105 7.04 -17.51 0.26
N PHE A 106 7.02 -16.21 0.02
CA PHE A 106 6.43 -15.23 0.94
C PHE A 106 4.90 -15.39 1.06
N PHE A 107 4.21 -15.72 -0.04
CA PHE A 107 2.77 -15.98 -0.04
C PHE A 107 2.41 -17.19 0.83
N ILE A 108 3.17 -18.29 0.71
CA ILE A 108 2.97 -19.49 1.54
C ILE A 108 3.23 -19.18 3.02
N LEU A 109 4.33 -18.48 3.33
CA LEU A 109 4.65 -18.09 4.71
C LEU A 109 3.55 -17.21 5.29
N ALA A 110 3.13 -16.16 4.57
CA ALA A 110 2.10 -15.23 5.02
C ALA A 110 0.72 -15.91 5.19
N SER A 111 0.41 -16.93 4.38
CA SER A 111 -0.85 -17.69 4.48
C SER A 111 -0.86 -18.68 5.64
N SER A 112 0.31 -19.10 6.11
CA SER A 112 0.44 -20.19 7.10
C SER A 112 -0.38 -20.01 8.38
N PRO A 113 -0.52 -18.82 9.00
CA PRO A 113 -1.31 -18.67 10.22
C PRO A 113 -2.81 -18.87 10.02
N TYR A 114 -3.32 -18.63 8.80
CA TYR A 114 -4.74 -18.71 8.48
C TYR A 114 -5.20 -20.13 8.16
N ILE A 115 -4.27 -21.02 7.85
CA ILE A 115 -4.56 -22.43 7.57
C ILE A 115 -4.93 -23.17 8.87
N PHE A 116 -4.44 -22.70 10.02
CA PHE A 116 -4.57 -23.43 11.29
C PHE A 116 -5.60 -22.84 12.26
N LEU A 117 -5.95 -21.55 12.16
CA LEU A 117 -6.87 -20.87 13.09
C LEU A 117 -7.71 -19.79 12.37
N GLU A 118 -9.02 -20.05 12.20
CA GLU A 118 -9.96 -19.08 11.61
C GLU A 118 -10.12 -17.81 12.46
N SER A 119 -9.88 -17.90 13.79
CA SER A 119 -9.92 -16.76 14.71
C SER A 119 -8.93 -15.65 14.35
N ASN A 120 -7.87 -15.97 13.61
CA ASN A 120 -6.82 -15.01 13.24
C ASN A 120 -7.32 -13.91 12.29
N LEU A 121 -8.41 -14.15 11.54
CA LEU A 121 -9.04 -13.12 10.70
C LEU A 121 -9.75 -12.03 11.50
N MET A 122 -10.13 -12.32 12.74
CA MET A 122 -10.86 -11.40 13.61
C MET A 122 -9.94 -10.59 14.54
N THR A 123 -8.64 -10.93 14.57
CA THR A 123 -7.62 -10.30 15.41
C THR A 123 -6.61 -9.53 14.58
N HIS A 124 -6.11 -8.40 15.10
CA HIS A 124 -4.98 -7.70 14.51
C HIS A 124 -3.68 -8.44 14.83
N ASP A 125 -3.14 -9.15 13.85
CA ASP A 125 -1.84 -9.83 13.94
C ASP A 125 -0.83 -9.16 13.00
N PRO A 126 0.30 -8.61 13.51
CA PRO A 126 1.33 -8.02 12.67
C PRO A 126 2.04 -9.04 11.77
N TYR A 127 1.87 -10.36 11.99
CA TYR A 127 2.58 -11.41 11.28
C TYR A 127 2.49 -11.27 9.75
N ILE A 128 1.29 -11.08 9.16
CA ILE A 128 1.19 -10.95 7.69
C ILE A 128 2.07 -9.79 7.24
N SER A 129 1.92 -8.63 7.86
CA SER A 129 2.64 -7.43 7.47
C SER A 129 4.16 -7.60 7.61
N LEU A 130 4.62 -8.27 8.67
CA LEU A 130 6.04 -8.58 8.88
C LEU A 130 6.61 -9.51 7.80
N ILE A 131 5.79 -10.36 7.19
CA ILE A 131 6.21 -11.23 6.09
C ILE A 131 6.07 -10.51 4.74
N THR A 132 4.92 -9.91 4.44
CA THR A 132 4.61 -9.40 3.10
C THR A 132 5.34 -8.09 2.79
N MET A 133 5.48 -7.18 3.75
CA MET A 133 6.08 -5.86 3.52
C MET A 133 7.58 -5.94 3.15
N PRO A 134 8.43 -6.76 3.80
CA PRO A 134 9.81 -6.97 3.35
C PRO A 134 9.91 -7.50 1.91
N CYS A 135 9.00 -8.39 1.50
CA CYS A 135 8.98 -8.90 0.13
C CYS A 135 8.74 -7.76 -0.89
N VAL A 136 7.74 -6.91 -0.62
CA VAL A 136 7.46 -5.73 -1.46
C VAL A 136 8.64 -4.75 -1.48
N LEU A 137 9.31 -4.54 -0.36
CA LEU A 137 10.52 -3.70 -0.29
C LEU A 137 11.65 -4.27 -1.15
N ILE A 138 11.90 -5.59 -1.09
CA ILE A 138 12.91 -6.24 -1.93
C ILE A 138 12.57 -6.03 -3.41
N PHE A 139 11.31 -6.21 -3.81
CA PHE A 139 10.89 -5.98 -5.18
C PHE A 139 11.03 -4.51 -5.61
N SER A 140 10.71 -3.58 -4.72
CA SER A 140 10.91 -2.16 -4.95
C SER A 140 12.38 -1.81 -5.14
N LEU A 141 13.30 -2.40 -4.36
CA LEU A 141 14.74 -2.17 -4.49
C LEU A 141 15.28 -2.75 -5.79
N ILE A 142 14.88 -3.97 -6.16
CA ILE A 142 15.26 -4.59 -7.43
C ILE A 142 14.82 -3.70 -8.60
N TYR A 143 13.58 -3.19 -8.56
CA TYR A 143 13.07 -2.30 -9.59
C TYR A 143 13.79 -0.95 -9.60
N PHE A 144 14.12 -0.38 -8.44
CA PHE A 144 14.91 0.84 -8.36
C PHE A 144 16.28 0.70 -9.04
N VAL A 145 16.99 -0.41 -8.80
CA VAL A 145 18.26 -0.71 -9.49
C VAL A 145 18.05 -0.78 -11.00
N GLN A 146 16.97 -1.41 -11.46
CA GLN A 146 16.64 -1.46 -12.89
C GLN A 146 16.35 -0.08 -13.48
N LEU A 147 15.72 0.83 -12.74
CA LEU A 147 15.47 2.21 -13.17
C LEU A 147 16.76 3.03 -13.33
N LEU A 148 17.84 2.69 -12.64
CA LEU A 148 19.14 3.34 -12.85
C LEU A 148 19.72 3.01 -14.24
N ASP A 149 19.48 1.78 -14.70
CA ASP A 149 19.94 1.30 -16.00
C ASP A 149 18.95 1.63 -17.15
N LEU A 150 17.66 1.77 -16.83
CA LEU A 150 16.57 1.98 -17.79
C LEU A 150 15.99 3.39 -17.67
N LYS A 151 16.14 4.21 -18.71
CA LYS A 151 15.63 5.60 -18.74
C LYS A 151 14.09 5.72 -18.66
N ASN A 152 13.36 4.63 -18.88
CA ASN A 152 11.89 4.62 -18.91
C ASN A 152 11.33 3.69 -17.83
N GLY A 153 10.37 4.19 -17.06
CA GLY A 153 9.67 3.44 -16.01
C GLY A 153 8.75 4.33 -15.18
N TYR A 154 8.47 3.89 -13.94
CA TYR A 154 7.53 4.54 -13.01
C TYR A 154 8.19 4.81 -11.65
N PRO A 155 9.17 5.73 -11.59
CA PRO A 155 9.96 5.96 -10.38
C PRO A 155 9.12 6.51 -9.23
N PHE A 156 8.12 7.35 -9.48
CA PHE A 156 7.34 7.98 -8.41
C PHE A 156 6.39 6.98 -7.75
N ILE A 157 5.82 6.05 -8.54
CA ILE A 157 5.07 4.91 -7.99
C ILE A 157 5.97 4.06 -7.09
N SER A 158 7.17 3.70 -7.55
CA SER A 158 8.08 2.86 -6.77
C SER A 158 8.55 3.53 -5.48
N ILE A 159 8.90 4.83 -5.54
CA ILE A 159 9.28 5.62 -4.35
C ILE A 159 8.13 5.67 -3.34
N GLY A 160 6.89 5.90 -3.81
CA GLY A 160 5.72 5.94 -2.95
C GLY A 160 5.49 4.60 -2.22
N ILE A 161 5.54 3.49 -2.96
CA ILE A 161 5.41 2.14 -2.39
C ILE A 161 6.53 1.88 -1.37
N PHE A 162 7.77 2.23 -1.69
CA PHE A 162 8.92 2.04 -0.82
C PHE A 162 8.76 2.78 0.51
N ILE A 163 8.42 4.08 0.46
CA ILE A 163 8.28 4.94 1.63
C ILE A 163 7.18 4.42 2.56
N VAL A 164 6.00 4.10 2.03
CA VAL A 164 4.89 3.60 2.86
C VAL A 164 5.21 2.24 3.44
N THR A 165 5.68 1.30 2.63
CA THR A 165 5.98 -0.06 3.09
C THR A 165 7.10 -0.06 4.14
N GLY A 166 8.14 0.74 3.93
CA GLY A 166 9.24 0.90 4.88
C GLY A 166 8.79 1.55 6.19
N SER A 167 8.02 2.65 6.10
CA SER A 167 7.52 3.34 7.30
C SER A 167 6.56 2.46 8.10
N SER A 168 5.67 1.72 7.45
CA SER A 168 4.76 0.79 8.11
C SER A 168 5.53 -0.33 8.82
N LEU A 169 6.59 -0.88 8.21
CA LEU A 169 7.43 -1.91 8.83
C LEU A 169 8.18 -1.38 10.07
N ILE A 170 8.72 -0.16 10.00
CA ILE A 170 9.34 0.51 11.15
C ILE A 170 8.31 0.75 12.24
N HIS A 171 7.11 1.24 11.89
CA HIS A 171 6.04 1.47 12.84
C HIS A 171 5.63 0.17 13.56
N MET A 172 5.46 -0.94 12.85
CA MET A 172 5.12 -2.21 13.51
C MET A 172 6.25 -2.73 14.39
N SER A 173 7.48 -2.71 13.88
CA SER A 173 8.66 -3.17 14.64
C SER A 173 8.93 -2.33 15.89
N THR A 174 8.54 -1.05 15.87
CA THR A 174 8.77 -0.15 17.00
C THR A 174 7.64 -0.16 18.03
N GLY A 175 6.50 -0.81 17.74
CA GLY A 175 5.32 -0.79 18.62
C GLY A 175 5.60 -1.28 20.05
N ALA A 176 6.45 -2.31 20.20
CA ALA A 176 6.81 -2.88 21.50
C ALA A 176 7.66 -1.95 22.38
N PHE A 177 8.36 -0.95 21.80
CA PHE A 177 9.17 -0.01 22.60
C PHE A 177 8.35 1.13 23.21
N TYR A 178 7.04 1.18 22.93
CA TYR A 178 6.14 2.23 23.41
C TYR A 178 5.07 1.70 24.37
N GLU A 179 5.20 0.47 24.86
CA GLU A 179 4.45 0.03 26.04
C GLU A 179 4.80 0.99 27.21
N ASP A 180 3.77 1.54 27.86
CA ASP A 180 3.87 2.52 28.95
C ASP A 180 4.39 3.94 28.60
N VAL A 181 4.42 4.31 27.32
CA VAL A 181 4.73 5.68 26.88
C VAL A 181 3.49 6.57 26.89
N ASP A 182 3.69 7.87 27.17
CA ASP A 182 2.63 8.89 27.19
C ASP A 182 1.72 8.83 25.94
N ILE A 183 0.42 8.85 26.19
CA ILE A 183 -0.65 8.80 25.18
C ILE A 183 -0.49 9.92 24.13
N ASP A 184 -0.03 11.11 24.52
CA ASP A 184 0.18 12.22 23.58
C ASP A 184 1.32 11.91 22.59
N ILE A 185 2.36 11.21 23.03
CA ILE A 185 3.46 10.76 22.17
C ILE A 185 2.98 9.69 21.20
N ILE A 186 2.10 8.78 21.64
CA ILE A 186 1.46 7.77 20.80
C ILE A 186 0.58 8.45 19.72
N TYR A 187 -0.22 9.45 20.08
CA TYR A 187 -1.02 10.22 19.11
C TYR A 187 -0.16 10.97 18.10
N LEU A 188 0.92 11.61 18.55
CA LEU A 188 1.86 12.30 17.67
C LEU A 188 2.49 11.31 16.68
N ARG A 189 2.94 10.16 17.16
CA ARG A 189 3.50 9.08 16.34
C ARG A 189 2.48 8.61 15.29
N ASN A 190 1.25 8.31 15.68
CA ASN A 190 0.22 7.86 14.75
C ASN A 190 -0.07 8.93 13.67
N THR A 191 -0.12 10.20 14.07
CA THR A 191 -0.30 11.33 13.14
C THR A 191 0.88 11.44 12.15
N ILE A 192 2.11 11.33 12.63
CA ILE A 192 3.32 11.36 11.78
C ILE A 192 3.32 10.19 10.79
N ASN A 193 2.84 9.02 11.19
CA ASN A 193 2.77 7.85 10.32
C ASN A 193 1.74 7.97 9.19
N MET A 194 0.85 8.98 9.20
CA MET A 194 0.01 9.34 8.05
C MET A 194 0.77 10.10 6.96
N LEU A 195 1.90 10.75 7.27
CA LEU A 195 2.68 11.51 6.28
C LEU A 195 3.20 10.63 5.12
N PRO A 196 3.81 9.45 5.36
CA PRO A 196 4.18 8.51 4.30
C PRO A 196 3.04 8.20 3.34
N LEU A 197 1.83 7.99 3.86
CA LEU A 197 0.64 7.70 3.04
C LEU A 197 0.28 8.90 2.16
N ILE A 198 0.24 10.10 2.72
CA ILE A 198 0.00 11.33 1.96
C ILE A 198 1.06 11.53 0.88
N ILE A 199 2.34 11.34 1.21
CA ILE A 199 3.45 11.47 0.25
C ILE A 199 3.29 10.47 -0.89
N MET A 200 2.98 9.21 -0.60
CA MET A 200 2.72 8.21 -1.63
C MET A 200 1.55 8.62 -2.52
N GLN A 201 0.44 9.11 -1.95
CA GLN A 201 -0.70 9.58 -2.74
C GLN A 201 -0.30 10.76 -3.65
N LEU A 202 0.50 11.71 -3.16
CA LEU A 202 1.00 12.80 -4.00
C LEU A 202 1.91 12.30 -5.13
N LEU A 203 2.75 11.30 -4.88
CA LEU A 203 3.62 10.69 -5.87
C LEU A 203 2.84 9.93 -6.94
N PHE A 204 1.79 9.19 -6.55
CA PHE A 204 0.90 8.52 -7.51
C PHE A 204 0.17 9.53 -8.39
N MET A 205 -0.31 10.62 -7.80
CA MET A 205 -0.98 11.69 -8.54
C MET A 205 -0.02 12.36 -9.52
N TYR A 206 1.23 12.57 -9.11
CA TYR A 206 2.26 13.12 -9.98
C TYR A 206 2.60 12.19 -11.14
N GLU A 207 2.72 10.88 -10.91
CA GLU A 207 2.92 9.91 -12.00
C GLU A 207 1.72 9.87 -12.96
N ALA A 208 0.49 9.96 -12.43
CA ALA A 208 -0.73 10.06 -13.23
C ALA A 208 -0.75 11.35 -14.08
N TYR A 209 -0.36 12.48 -13.50
CA TYR A 209 -0.21 13.73 -14.22
C TYR A 209 0.84 13.62 -15.34
N LEU A 210 1.99 12.99 -15.07
CA LEU A 210 3.04 12.79 -16.08
C LEU A 210 2.56 11.95 -17.26
N PHE A 211 1.67 10.97 -17.03
CA PHE A 211 1.04 10.19 -18.10
C PHE A 211 0.21 11.05 -19.05
N PHE A 212 -0.54 12.02 -18.53
CA PHE A 212 -1.36 12.92 -19.35
C PHE A 212 -0.61 14.13 -19.91
N SER A 213 0.50 14.51 -19.30
CA SER A 213 1.33 15.61 -19.79
C SER A 213 2.12 15.18 -21.04
N GLU A 214 2.23 16.07 -22.04
CA GLU A 214 3.04 15.87 -23.25
C GLU A 214 4.52 15.51 -22.99
N ARG A 215 5.01 15.60 -21.74
CA ARG A 215 6.38 15.22 -21.37
C ARG A 215 6.69 13.75 -21.65
N LYS A 216 5.72 12.83 -21.60
CA LYS A 216 5.98 11.44 -22.03
C LYS A 216 5.99 11.27 -23.56
N GLN A 217 5.31 12.10 -24.34
CA GLN A 217 5.39 12.04 -25.81
C GLN A 217 6.78 12.42 -26.33
N LYS A 218 7.54 13.26 -25.62
CA LYS A 218 8.88 13.72 -26.04
C LYS A 218 10.06 12.84 -25.59
N LEU A 219 9.86 11.89 -24.66
CA LEU A 219 10.91 10.99 -24.16
C LEU A 219 10.92 9.61 -24.85
N THR A 220 9.92 9.35 -25.70
CA THR A 220 9.76 8.12 -26.50
C THR A 220 9.94 8.33 -28.00
N ILE A 221 10.37 9.53 -28.44
CA ILE A 221 10.78 9.80 -29.82
C ILE A 221 12.31 9.84 -29.86
#